data_AF-A0A2H0PBG6-F1
#
_entry.id   AF-A0A2H0PBG6-F1
#
_cell.length_a   1.000
_cell.length_b   1.000
_cell.length_c   1.000
_cell.angle_alpha   90.00
_cell.angle_beta   90.00
_cell.angle_gamma   90.00
#
_symmetry.space_group_name_H-M   'P 1'
#
loop_
_entity.id
_entity.type
_entity.pdbx_description
1 polymer ?
#
loop_
_entity_poly.entity_id
_entity_poly.type
_entity_poly.pdbx_seq_one_letter_code
_entity_poly.pdbx_strand_id
1 'polypeptide(L)'
;MKRLSLSVLAFAAFTAASARAELSLVNVSWQRAQVAGARVVSWEDAEKLTDGPPKINTRLRARLTLKNRGPVAAEGILLRYSLTGRVSPVAEDKAEGVWGIPFSVDEKRVPKVGPNKRLDVYLTTSPALELYLAKLGRAGWWPDRLKIQVMIEPHRGAVPSPALESVLEVAQ
;
A
#
# COMPACT_ATOMS: atom_id res chain seq x y z
N MET A 1 70.24 -31.09 3.23
CA MET A 1 69.54 -29.79 3.16
C MET A 1 69.08 -29.54 1.73
N LYS A 2 67.79 -29.70 1.39
CA LYS A 2 67.17 -29.16 0.17
C LYS A 2 65.65 -29.07 0.39
N ARG A 3 65.08 -27.96 -0.06
CA ARG A 3 63.91 -27.25 0.49
C ARG A 3 62.59 -28.00 0.23
N LEU A 4 61.76 -28.08 1.27
CA LEU A 4 60.34 -28.43 1.19
C LEU A 4 59.61 -27.33 0.42
N SER A 5 59.01 -27.66 -0.72
CA SER A 5 58.06 -26.79 -1.42
C SER A 5 56.70 -26.93 -0.74
N LEU A 6 56.34 -25.94 0.08
CA LEU A 6 55.01 -25.79 0.67
C LEU A 6 54.02 -25.35 -0.43
N SER A 7 53.24 -26.29 -0.97
CA SER A 7 52.06 -25.97 -1.78
C SER A 7 50.95 -25.48 -0.86
N VAL A 8 50.80 -24.16 -0.73
CA VAL A 8 49.71 -23.53 0.03
C VAL A 8 48.42 -23.67 -0.79
N LEU A 9 47.57 -24.61 -0.37
CA LEU A 9 46.17 -24.71 -0.81
C LEU A 9 45.38 -23.56 -0.19
N ALA A 10 45.22 -22.45 -0.92
CA ALA A 10 44.31 -21.38 -0.53
C ALA A 10 42.87 -21.81 -0.85
N PHE A 11 42.22 -22.50 0.10
CA PHE A 11 40.79 -22.79 0.06
C PHE A 11 40.03 -21.49 0.32
N ALA A 12 39.85 -20.67 -0.72
CA ALA A 12 38.98 -19.52 -0.68
C ALA A 12 37.53 -20.03 -0.55
N ALA A 13 37.08 -20.20 0.68
CA ALA A 13 35.68 -20.36 1.02
C ALA A 13 34.96 -19.07 0.64
N PHE A 14 34.58 -18.95 -0.64
CA PHE A 14 33.59 -18.00 -1.09
C PHE A 14 32.29 -18.37 -0.37
N THR A 15 32.02 -17.70 0.75
CA THR A 15 30.67 -17.59 1.28
C THR A 15 29.87 -16.86 0.22
N ALA A 16 29.26 -17.61 -0.69
CA ALA A 16 28.29 -17.10 -1.64
C ALA A 16 27.11 -16.57 -0.81
N ALA A 17 27.19 -15.30 -0.43
CA ALA A 17 26.06 -14.56 0.10
C ALA A 17 24.99 -14.67 -0.99
N SER A 18 23.98 -15.51 -0.74
CA SER A 18 22.86 -15.70 -1.65
C SER A 18 22.33 -14.32 -2.01
N ALA A 19 22.48 -13.95 -3.28
CA ALA A 19 21.96 -12.70 -3.81
C ALA A 19 20.44 -12.71 -3.60
N ARG A 20 19.95 -11.90 -2.66
CA ARG A 20 18.54 -11.85 -2.28
C ARG A 20 17.88 -10.60 -2.84
N ALA A 21 16.59 -10.70 -3.13
CA ALA A 21 15.78 -9.53 -3.37
C ALA A 21 15.62 -8.75 -2.06
N GLU A 22 15.72 -7.44 -2.13
CA GLU A 22 15.51 -6.54 -0.99
C GLU A 22 14.33 -5.64 -1.30
N LEU A 23 13.15 -6.28 -1.31
CA LEU A 23 11.90 -5.59 -1.60
C LEU A 23 11.42 -4.84 -0.35
N SER A 24 11.00 -3.60 -0.55
CA SER A 24 10.42 -2.75 0.48
C SER A 24 9.24 -1.96 -0.07
N LEU A 25 8.21 -1.79 0.75
CA LEU A 25 7.15 -0.83 0.51
C LEU A 25 7.64 0.52 1.04
N VAL A 26 7.75 1.52 0.17
CA VAL A 26 8.38 2.81 0.49
C VAL A 26 7.36 3.91 0.70
N ASN A 27 6.23 3.85 -0.02
CA ASN A 27 5.19 4.87 0.06
C ASN A 27 3.81 4.27 -0.16
N VAL A 28 2.81 4.87 0.48
CA VAL A 28 1.38 4.67 0.23
C VAL A 28 0.74 6.05 0.25
N SER A 29 0.09 6.45 -0.85
CA SER A 29 -0.65 7.71 -0.94
C SER A 29 -2.03 7.49 -1.55
N TRP A 30 -2.99 8.27 -1.08
CA TRP A 30 -4.28 8.38 -1.74
C TRP A 30 -4.15 9.22 -3.00
N GLN A 31 -4.94 8.86 -4.01
CA GLN A 31 -5.09 9.65 -5.22
C GLN A 31 -6.57 9.83 -5.57
N ARG A 32 -6.89 11.02 -6.06
CA ARG A 32 -8.19 11.36 -6.62
C ARG A 32 -8.13 11.48 -8.13
N ALA A 33 -9.20 11.07 -8.80
CA ALA A 33 -9.33 11.26 -10.24
C ALA A 33 -9.68 12.72 -10.56
N GLN A 34 -8.96 13.29 -11.51
CA GLN A 34 -9.40 14.48 -12.25
C GLN A 34 -10.24 14.02 -13.44
N VAL A 35 -11.47 14.52 -13.53
CA VAL A 35 -12.44 14.07 -14.53
C VAL A 35 -12.78 15.21 -15.48
N ALA A 36 -12.73 14.95 -16.79
CA ALA A 36 -13.29 15.83 -17.81
C ALA A 36 -14.44 15.10 -18.51
N GLY A 37 -15.66 15.60 -18.30
CA GLY A 37 -16.89 14.89 -18.72
C GLY A 37 -17.05 13.56 -17.98
N ALA A 38 -17.03 12.45 -18.71
CA ALA A 38 -17.19 11.09 -18.16
C ALA A 38 -15.88 10.31 -18.01
N ARG A 39 -14.73 10.90 -18.37
CA ARG A 39 -13.43 10.21 -18.43
C ARG A 39 -12.47 10.75 -17.39
N VAL A 40 -11.71 9.85 -16.77
CA VAL A 40 -10.58 10.22 -15.90
C VAL A 40 -9.42 10.66 -16.78
N VAL A 41 -8.98 11.90 -16.60
CA VAL A 41 -7.89 12.52 -17.38
C VAL A 41 -6.55 12.31 -16.68
N SER A 42 -6.52 12.50 -15.37
CA SER A 42 -5.33 12.32 -14.56
C SER A 42 -5.69 11.87 -13.15
N TRP A 43 -4.67 11.48 -12.40
CA TRP A 43 -4.77 11.14 -10.99
C TRP A 43 -3.79 12.01 -10.22
N GLU A 44 -4.26 12.60 -9.14
CA GLU A 44 -3.47 13.49 -8.30
C GLU A 44 -3.43 12.95 -6.88
N ASP A 45 -2.31 13.13 -6.19
CA ASP A 45 -2.23 12.80 -4.78
C ASP A 45 -3.23 13.65 -3.98
N ALA A 46 -3.89 13.01 -3.03
CA ALA A 46 -4.94 13.62 -2.24
C ALA A 46 -4.71 13.33 -0.76
N GLU A 47 -4.70 14.39 0.05
CA GLU A 47 -4.70 14.29 1.52
C GLU A 47 -6.07 14.63 2.10
N LYS A 48 -6.90 15.35 1.32
CA LYS A 48 -8.24 15.77 1.69
C LYS A 48 -9.20 15.71 0.51
N LEU A 49 -10.42 15.26 0.79
CA LEU A 49 -11.57 15.37 -0.07
C LEU A 49 -12.45 16.53 0.36
N THR A 50 -12.98 17.22 -0.65
CA THR A 50 -13.93 18.33 -0.47
C THR A 50 -15.38 17.87 -0.67
N ASP A 51 -15.59 16.64 -1.10
CA ASP A 51 -16.91 16.03 -1.25
C ASP A 51 -17.23 15.06 -0.10
N GLY A 52 -18.52 15.05 0.25
CA GLY A 52 -19.09 14.32 1.38
C GLY A 52 -19.72 15.26 2.40
N PRO A 53 -20.57 14.71 3.29
CA PRO A 53 -21.77 13.90 3.02
C PRO A 53 -22.77 14.60 2.06
N PRO A 54 -23.74 13.87 1.46
CA PRO A 54 -24.06 12.44 1.61
C PRO A 54 -23.42 11.54 0.54
N LYS A 55 -22.52 12.08 -0.31
CA LYS A 55 -21.87 11.31 -1.39
C LYS A 55 -20.43 11.77 -1.59
N ILE A 56 -19.56 10.80 -1.89
CA ILE A 56 -18.25 11.04 -2.49
C ILE A 56 -18.39 10.69 -3.97
N ASN A 57 -18.37 11.71 -4.84
CA ASN A 57 -18.43 11.52 -6.29
C ASN A 57 -17.03 11.37 -6.89
N THR A 58 -16.01 11.77 -6.14
CA THR A 58 -14.61 11.67 -6.51
C THR A 58 -14.18 10.21 -6.54
N ARG A 59 -13.67 9.75 -7.69
CA ARG A 59 -13.08 8.40 -7.77
C ARG A 59 -11.74 8.39 -7.07
N LEU A 60 -11.52 7.38 -6.24
CA LEU A 60 -10.31 7.22 -5.44
C LEU A 60 -9.52 5.98 -5.86
N ARG A 61 -8.21 6.05 -5.67
CA ARG A 61 -7.31 4.89 -5.67
C ARG A 61 -6.18 5.15 -4.70
N ALA A 62 -5.47 4.11 -4.29
CA ALA A 62 -4.19 4.27 -3.62
C ALA A 62 -3.04 4.00 -4.59
N ARG A 63 -2.00 4.81 -4.51
CA ARG A 63 -0.70 4.58 -5.16
C ARG A 63 0.28 4.08 -4.12
N LEU A 64 0.98 3.02 -4.48
CA LEU A 64 2.00 2.37 -3.69
C LEU A 64 3.31 2.49 -4.43
N THR A 65 4.42 2.69 -3.73
CA THR A 65 5.74 2.60 -4.34
C THR A 65 6.52 1.45 -3.72
N LEU A 66 6.78 0.44 -4.54
CA LEU A 66 7.69 -0.66 -4.20
C LEU A 66 9.11 -0.31 -4.65
N LYS A 67 10.11 -0.68 -3.85
CA LYS A 67 11.52 -0.55 -4.19
C LYS A 67 12.24 -1.85 -3.90
N ASN A 68 12.87 -2.41 -4.94
CA ASN A 68 13.81 -3.51 -4.79
C ASN A 68 15.24 -2.95 -4.82
N ARG A 69 15.95 -3.06 -3.70
CA ARG A 69 17.37 -2.67 -3.57
C ARG A 69 18.33 -3.83 -3.84
N GLY A 70 17.79 -5.03 -4.02
CA GLY A 70 18.57 -6.24 -4.20
C GLY A 70 19.13 -6.35 -5.62
N PRO A 71 20.22 -7.12 -5.79
CA PRO A 71 20.84 -7.41 -7.09
C PRO A 71 20.01 -8.37 -7.96
N VAL A 72 19.00 -9.05 -7.38
CA VAL A 72 18.08 -9.96 -8.10
C VAL A 72 16.67 -9.40 -8.11
N ALA A 73 15.85 -9.82 -9.07
CA ALA A 73 14.44 -9.43 -9.12
C ALA A 73 13.64 -10.01 -7.94
N ALA A 74 12.66 -9.24 -7.45
CA ALA A 74 11.64 -9.74 -6.55
C ALA A 74 10.46 -10.23 -7.39
N GLU A 75 10.00 -11.46 -7.18
CA GLU A 75 8.94 -12.10 -7.95
C GLU A 75 7.86 -12.67 -7.03
N GLY A 76 6.65 -12.89 -7.55
CA GLY A 76 5.56 -13.51 -6.78
C GLY A 76 5.10 -12.68 -5.58
N ILE A 77 5.16 -11.35 -5.70
CA ILE A 77 4.89 -10.44 -4.59
C ILE A 77 3.38 -10.38 -4.33
N LEU A 78 3.00 -10.60 -3.07
CA LEU A 78 1.62 -10.45 -2.61
C LEU A 78 1.54 -9.25 -1.67
N LEU A 79 0.69 -8.29 -2.04
CA LEU A 79 0.33 -7.17 -1.19
C LEU A 79 -1.01 -7.49 -0.54
N ARG A 80 -1.10 -7.31 0.77
CA ARG A 80 -2.36 -7.34 1.52
C ARG A 80 -2.70 -5.94 1.95
N TYR A 81 -3.95 -5.54 1.80
CA TYR A 81 -4.39 -4.22 2.21
C TYR A 81 -5.78 -4.23 2.81
N SER A 82 -6.05 -3.24 3.63
CA SER A 82 -7.35 -3.04 4.26
C SER A 82 -7.78 -1.59 4.19
N LEU A 83 -9.09 -1.38 4.05
CA LEU A 83 -9.72 -0.06 4.08
C LEU A 83 -10.53 0.10 5.36
N THR A 84 -10.37 1.23 6.04
CA THR A 84 -11.02 1.53 7.31
C THR A 84 -11.53 2.96 7.32
N GLY A 85 -12.75 3.19 7.81
CA GLY A 85 -13.27 4.53 8.03
C GLY A 85 -13.22 4.92 9.50
N ARG A 86 -12.92 6.18 9.78
CA ARG A 86 -13.20 6.79 11.08
C ARG A 86 -14.56 7.46 10.99
N VAL A 87 -15.52 7.03 11.80
CA VAL A 87 -16.94 7.41 11.64
C VAL A 87 -17.42 8.25 12.80
N SER A 88 -18.27 9.21 12.49
CA SER A 88 -18.99 10.06 13.45
C SER A 88 -20.45 10.26 13.00
N PRO A 89 -21.37 10.56 13.93
CA PRO A 89 -22.75 10.92 13.59
C PRO A 89 -22.78 12.17 12.70
N VAL A 90 -23.62 12.18 11.68
CA VAL A 90 -23.78 13.34 10.78
C VAL A 90 -24.45 14.52 11.49
N ALA A 91 -25.31 14.25 12.47
CA ALA A 91 -26.09 15.28 13.16
C ALA A 91 -25.31 16.06 14.24
N GLU A 92 -24.08 15.63 14.56
CA GLU A 92 -23.27 16.24 15.63
C GLU A 92 -21.94 16.74 15.06
N ASP A 93 -21.88 18.03 14.72
CA ASP A 93 -20.74 18.75 14.12
C ASP A 93 -19.40 18.65 14.90
N LYS A 94 -19.38 18.01 16.07
CA LYS A 94 -18.21 17.91 16.97
C LYS A 94 -18.05 16.57 17.65
N ALA A 95 -18.78 15.54 17.23
CA ALA A 95 -18.60 14.21 17.79
C ALA A 95 -17.21 13.66 17.41
N GLU A 96 -16.46 13.17 18.40
CA GLU A 96 -15.18 12.54 18.14
C GLU A 96 -15.39 11.24 17.34
N GLY A 97 -14.89 11.22 16.10
CA GLY A 97 -14.99 10.04 15.26
C GLY A 97 -14.15 8.88 15.77
N VAL A 98 -14.71 7.67 15.71
CA VAL A 98 -14.06 6.42 16.14
C VAL A 98 -13.64 5.60 14.93
N TRP A 99 -12.43 5.03 14.96
CA TRP A 99 -11.99 4.10 13.92
C TRP A 99 -12.83 2.84 13.98
N GLY A 100 -13.53 2.54 12.89
CA GLY A 100 -14.27 1.29 12.75
C GLY A 100 -13.35 0.10 12.51
N ILE A 101 -13.96 -1.07 12.38
CA ILE A 101 -13.29 -2.24 11.81
C ILE A 101 -13.04 -2.04 10.30
N PRO A 102 -12.03 -2.70 9.72
CA PRO A 102 -11.86 -2.68 8.27
C PRO A 102 -13.13 -3.14 7.55
N PHE A 103 -13.59 -2.36 6.58
CA PHE A 103 -14.76 -2.70 5.77
C PHE A 103 -14.36 -3.43 4.47
N SER A 104 -13.08 -3.41 4.12
CA SER A 104 -12.51 -4.19 3.01
C SER A 104 -11.14 -4.73 3.44
N VAL A 105 -10.87 -5.98 3.09
CA VAL A 105 -9.55 -6.62 3.20
C VAL A 105 -9.33 -7.38 1.91
N ASP A 106 -8.29 -7.01 1.18
CA ASP A 106 -8.07 -7.44 -0.20
C ASP A 106 -6.59 -7.75 -0.45
N GLU A 107 -6.33 -8.40 -1.58
CA GLU A 107 -4.99 -8.77 -2.00
C GLU A 107 -4.66 -8.27 -3.42
N LYS A 108 -3.41 -7.85 -3.63
CA LYS A 108 -2.89 -7.47 -4.95
C LYS A 108 -1.60 -8.23 -5.25
N ARG A 109 -1.62 -9.01 -6.33
CA ARG A 109 -0.43 -9.67 -6.86
C ARG A 109 0.36 -8.72 -7.75
N VAL A 110 1.66 -8.64 -7.49
CA VAL A 110 2.63 -7.90 -8.30
C VAL A 110 3.62 -8.91 -8.86
N PRO A 111 3.63 -9.17 -10.18
CA PRO A 111 4.41 -10.28 -10.73
C PRO A 111 5.90 -10.15 -10.47
N LYS A 112 6.46 -8.94 -10.66
CA LYS A 112 7.90 -8.71 -10.62
C LYS A 112 8.25 -7.25 -10.32
N VAL A 113 9.31 -7.05 -9.52
CA VAL A 113 10.05 -5.79 -9.41
C VAL A 113 11.51 -6.07 -9.73
N GLY A 114 12.02 -5.47 -10.82
CA GLY A 114 13.39 -5.68 -11.28
C GLY A 114 14.46 -5.28 -10.24
N PRO A 115 15.70 -5.75 -10.41
CA PRO A 115 16.80 -5.41 -9.51
C PRO A 115 17.07 -3.91 -9.54
N ASN A 116 17.31 -3.30 -8.38
CA ASN A 116 17.53 -1.85 -8.23
C ASN A 116 16.44 -0.96 -8.86
N LYS A 117 15.20 -1.47 -8.97
CA LYS A 117 14.07 -0.73 -9.56
C LYS A 117 13.07 -0.25 -8.50
N ARG A 118 12.31 0.77 -8.91
CA ARG A 118 11.07 1.20 -8.25
C ARG A 118 9.89 0.86 -9.17
N LEU A 119 8.77 0.51 -8.57
CA LEU A 119 7.52 0.24 -9.27
C LEU A 119 6.36 0.86 -8.51
N ASP A 120 5.55 1.65 -9.23
CA ASP A 120 4.28 2.14 -8.70
C ASP A 120 3.18 1.10 -8.95
N VAL A 121 2.41 0.81 -7.91
CA VAL A 121 1.30 -0.14 -7.93
C VAL A 121 0.04 0.59 -7.49
N TYR A 122 -1.08 0.37 -8.20
CA TYR A 122 -2.33 1.05 -7.93
C TYR A 122 -3.37 0.09 -7.36
N LEU A 123 -4.02 0.50 -6.26
CA LEU A 123 -5.11 -0.23 -5.62
C LEU A 123 -6.42 0.53 -5.84
N THR A 124 -7.42 -0.17 -6.37
CA THR A 124 -8.79 0.36 -6.53
C THR A 124 -9.56 0.19 -5.24
N THR A 125 -10.39 1.17 -4.88
CA THR A 125 -11.23 1.12 -3.66
C THR A 125 -12.70 0.80 -3.92
N SER A 126 -13.18 1.01 -5.14
CA SER A 126 -14.50 0.56 -5.59
C SER A 126 -14.49 -0.95 -5.91
N PRO A 127 -15.60 -1.68 -5.69
CA PRO A 127 -16.90 -1.20 -5.21
C PRO A 127 -17.06 -1.15 -3.69
N ALA A 128 -16.10 -1.68 -2.91
CA ALA A 128 -16.23 -1.83 -1.46
C ALA A 128 -16.51 -0.51 -0.73
N LEU A 129 -15.80 0.56 -1.12
CA LEU A 129 -16.01 1.90 -0.54
C LEU A 129 -17.43 2.43 -0.79
N GLU A 130 -17.97 2.25 -1.99
CA GLU A 130 -19.31 2.75 -2.36
C GLU A 130 -20.40 2.06 -1.52
N LEU A 131 -20.29 0.74 -1.37
CA LEU A 131 -21.21 -0.03 -0.54
C LEU A 131 -21.12 0.35 0.94
N TYR A 132 -19.90 0.59 1.44
CA TYR A 132 -19.66 1.04 2.81
C TYR A 132 -20.31 2.40 3.08
N LEU A 133 -20.07 3.40 2.21
CA LEU A 133 -20.65 4.75 2.34
C LEU A 133 -22.18 4.71 2.28
N ALA A 134 -22.75 3.91 1.37
CA ALA A 134 -24.21 3.76 1.26
C ALA A 134 -24.83 3.10 2.52
N LYS A 135 -24.12 2.22 3.20
CA LYS A 135 -24.57 1.63 4.47
C LYS A 135 -24.50 2.65 5.61
N LEU A 136 -23.39 3.37 5.73
CA LEU A 136 -23.20 4.38 6.78
C LEU A 136 -24.20 5.53 6.67
N GLY A 137 -24.37 6.09 5.47
CA GLY A 137 -25.29 7.20 5.25
C GLY A 137 -26.73 6.87 5.64
N ARG A 138 -27.18 5.63 5.38
CA ARG A 138 -28.50 5.14 5.83
C ARG A 138 -28.63 5.01 7.35
N ALA A 139 -27.52 4.84 8.06
CA ALA A 139 -27.49 4.71 9.51
C ALA A 139 -27.29 6.07 10.22
N GLY A 140 -27.16 7.19 9.48
CA GLY A 140 -26.88 8.51 10.07
C GLY A 140 -25.41 8.73 10.46
N TRP A 141 -24.50 7.91 9.94
CA TRP A 141 -23.06 8.01 10.19
C TRP A 141 -22.33 8.39 8.90
N TRP A 142 -21.19 9.05 9.04
CA TRP A 142 -20.33 9.38 7.91
C TRP A 142 -18.85 9.28 8.29
N PRO A 143 -17.96 8.83 7.39
CA PRO A 143 -16.55 8.83 7.68
C PRO A 143 -15.96 10.23 7.48
N ASP A 144 -15.28 10.74 8.49
CA ASP A 144 -14.48 11.97 8.38
C ASP A 144 -13.03 11.69 7.93
N ARG A 145 -12.61 10.43 8.01
CA ARG A 145 -11.32 9.95 7.54
C ARG A 145 -11.44 8.55 6.94
N LEU A 146 -10.67 8.32 5.88
CA LEU A 146 -10.47 7.02 5.26
C LEU A 146 -9.02 6.62 5.37
N LYS A 147 -8.76 5.43 5.91
CA LYS A 147 -7.42 4.86 6.04
C LYS A 147 -7.26 3.67 5.11
N ILE A 148 -6.13 3.61 4.43
CA ILE A 148 -5.63 2.39 3.80
C ILE A 148 -4.38 1.94 4.56
N GLN A 149 -4.32 0.66 4.88
CA GLN A 149 -3.13 0.01 5.44
C GLN A 149 -2.69 -1.09 4.49
N VAL A 150 -1.39 -1.19 4.23
CA VAL A 150 -0.82 -2.08 3.22
C VAL A 150 0.42 -2.76 3.76
N MET A 151 0.52 -4.06 3.51
CA MET A 151 1.64 -4.90 3.92
C MET A 151 2.10 -5.75 2.73
N ILE A 152 3.41 -6.00 2.65
CA ILE A 152 3.96 -7.05 1.78
C ILE A 152 3.89 -8.36 2.56
N GLU A 153 3.22 -9.37 2.01
CA GLU A 153 3.18 -10.70 2.62
C GLU A 153 4.62 -11.24 2.75
N PRO A 154 5.04 -11.65 3.96
CA PRO A 154 6.36 -12.24 4.15
C PRO A 154 6.47 -13.55 3.36
N HIS A 155 7.48 -13.67 2.49
CA HIS A 155 7.85 -14.96 1.93
C HIS A 155 8.97 -15.60 2.73
N ARG A 156 9.19 -16.91 2.56
CA ARG A 156 10.24 -17.64 3.27
C ARG A 156 11.61 -16.97 3.07
N GLY A 157 12.28 -16.64 4.17
CA GLY A 157 13.59 -15.98 4.16
C GLY A 157 13.57 -14.47 3.90
N ALA A 158 12.40 -13.85 3.73
CA ALA A 158 12.26 -12.40 3.67
C ALA A 158 12.42 -11.78 5.07
N VAL A 159 12.91 -10.55 5.10
CA VAL A 159 12.83 -9.72 6.31
C VAL A 159 11.41 -9.16 6.40
N PRO A 160 10.72 -9.29 7.54
CA PRO A 160 9.41 -8.67 7.74
C PRO A 160 9.48 -7.17 7.46
N SER A 161 8.60 -6.68 6.60
CA SER A 161 8.43 -5.26 6.34
C SER A 161 7.24 -4.73 7.14
N PRO A 162 7.36 -3.58 7.80
CA PRO A 162 6.22 -2.99 8.50
C PRO A 162 5.12 -2.66 7.49
N ALA A 163 3.87 -2.75 7.94
CA ALA A 163 2.76 -2.20 7.18
C ALA A 163 2.90 -0.68 7.08
N LEU A 164 2.62 -0.12 5.92
CA LEU A 164 2.49 1.33 5.74
C LEU A 164 1.02 1.70 5.66
N GLU A 165 0.70 2.90 6.13
CA GLU A 165 -0.65 3.43 6.11
C GLU A 165 -0.70 4.83 5.49
N SER A 166 -1.87 5.16 4.94
CA SER A 166 -2.18 6.49 4.44
C SER A 166 -3.60 6.85 4.83
N VAL A 167 -3.79 8.08 5.32
CA VAL A 167 -5.07 8.59 5.78
C VAL A 167 -5.49 9.74 4.87
N LEU A 168 -6.74 9.70 4.42
CA LEU A 168 -7.41 10.71 3.63
C LEU A 168 -8.48 11.37 4.49
N GLU A 169 -8.42 12.68 4.62
CA GLU A 169 -9.49 13.46 5.26
C GLU A 169 -10.69 13.57 4.32
N VAL A 170 -11.89 13.52 4.87
CA VAL A 170 -13.14 13.67 4.14
C VAL A 170 -13.90 14.85 4.75
N ALA A 171 -14.45 15.71 3.89
CA ALA A 171 -15.31 16.79 4.35
C ALA A 171 -16.54 16.22 5.10
N GLN A 172 -16.89 16.89 6.20
CA GLN A 172 -18.13 16.69 6.95
C GLN A 172 -19.15 17.77 6.60
#